data_AF-A0A7C2W3S0-F1
#
_entry.id   AF-A0A7C2W3S0-F1
#
_cell.length_a   1.000
_cell.length_b   1.000
_cell.length_c   1.000
_cell.angle_alpha   90.00
_cell.angle_beta   90.00
_cell.angle_gamma   90.00
#
_symmetry.space_group_name_H-M   'P 1'
#
loop_
_entity.id
_entity.type
_entity.pdbx_description
1 polymer ?
#
loop_
_entity_poly.entity_id
_entity_poly.type
_entity_poly.pdbx_seq_one_letter_code
_entity_poly.pdbx_strand_id
1 'polypeptide(L)'
;MRRILIDPINPDVIYAGVAGVNASWIYMSEDGGESWFRLGVELEGSVNGMAISPCEPSHMVVGSSNGAWRLELPERKPYQVDPLGKLLIMWGRMKLPRGG
;
A
#
# COMPACT_ATOMS: atom_id res chain seq x y z
N MET A 1 4.39 -17.29 -1.76
CA MET A 1 4.08 -16.16 -2.68
C MET A 1 4.20 -14.86 -1.89
N ARG A 2 4.67 -13.77 -2.48
CA ARG A 2 4.67 -12.44 -1.84
C ARG A 2 3.55 -11.60 -2.45
N ARG A 3 2.94 -10.72 -1.66
CA ARG A 3 1.87 -9.81 -2.08
C ARG A 3 2.24 -8.39 -1.69
N ILE A 4 2.01 -7.44 -2.59
CA ILE A 4 2.20 -6.02 -2.35
C ILE A 4 0.87 -5.33 -2.69
N LEU A 5 0.49 -4.36 -1.87
CA LEU A 5 -0.67 -3.51 -2.05
C LEU A 5 -0.25 -2.07 -1.80
N ILE A 6 -0.65 -1.17 -2.70
CA ILE A 6 -0.41 0.26 -2.56
C ILE A 6 -1.69 0.88 -1.99
N ASP A 7 -1.56 1.76 -1.00
CA ASP A 7 -2.71 2.48 -0.46
C ASP A 7 -3.33 3.36 -1.58
N PRO A 8 -4.64 3.27 -1.81
CA PRO A 8 -5.31 3.97 -2.90
C PRO A 8 -5.42 5.49 -2.69
N ILE A 9 -5.17 5.99 -1.48
CA ILE A 9 -5.24 7.40 -1.08
C ILE A 9 -3.85 8.02 -1.00
N ASN A 10 -2.87 7.29 -0.48
CA ASN A 10 -1.47 7.73 -0.40
C ASN A 10 -0.52 6.69 -1.01
N PRO A 11 -0.03 6.86 -2.24
CA PRO A 11 0.82 5.85 -2.89
C PRO A 11 2.19 5.65 -2.23
N ASP A 12 2.63 6.54 -1.34
CA ASP A 12 3.85 6.34 -0.54
C ASP A 12 3.63 5.31 0.57
N VAL A 13 2.37 5.03 0.93
CA VAL A 13 2.01 3.98 1.87
C VAL A 13 1.85 2.66 1.14
N ILE A 14 2.70 1.68 1.48
CA ILE A 14 2.75 0.37 0.83
C ILE A 14 2.64 -0.72 1.89
N TYR A 15 1.84 -1.76 1.60
CA TYR A 15 1.69 -2.95 2.42
C TYR A 15 2.27 -4.18 1.73
N ALA A 16 3.02 -5.00 2.47
CA ALA A 16 3.61 -6.23 1.97
C ALA A 16 3.25 -7.42 2.86
N GLY A 17 2.64 -8.45 2.25
CA GLY A 17 2.41 -9.75 2.88
C GLY A 17 3.65 -10.63 2.75
N VAL A 18 4.24 -11.00 3.89
CA VAL A 18 5.48 -11.79 3.97
C VAL A 18 5.19 -13.09 4.71
N ALA A 19 5.37 -14.22 4.02
CA ALA A 19 5.28 -15.53 4.63
C ALA A 19 6.60 -15.89 5.34
N GLY A 20 6.50 -16.22 6.62
CA GLY A 20 7.57 -16.84 7.40
C GLY A 20 7.36 -18.35 7.55
N VAL A 21 8.28 -18.99 8.28
CA VAL A 21 8.26 -20.45 8.51
C VAL A 21 7.11 -20.86 9.43
N ASN A 22 6.86 -20.10 10.49
CA ASN A 22 5.86 -20.43 11.51
C ASN A 22 4.60 -19.55 11.41
N ALA A 23 4.72 -18.34 10.85
CA ALA A 23 3.61 -17.44 10.65
C ALA A 23 3.90 -16.48 9.50
N SER A 24 2.85 -15.80 9.03
CA SER A 24 2.97 -14.70 8.09
C SER A 24 2.71 -13.37 8.78
N TRP A 25 3.24 -12.30 8.19
CA TRP A 25 3.10 -10.94 8.71
C TRP A 25 2.81 -9.97 7.59
N ILE A 26 2.18 -8.86 7.96
CA ILE A 26 2.04 -7.71 7.11
C ILE A 26 3.08 -6.68 7.52
N TYR A 27 3.84 -6.19 6.55
CA TYR A 27 4.73 -5.05 6.69
C TYR A 27 4.09 -3.84 6.04
N MET A 28 4.42 -2.67 6.57
CA MET A 28 3.99 -1.38 6.06
C MET A 28 5.20 -0.47 5.88
N SER A 29 5.20 0.28 4.79
CA SER A 29 6.08 1.41 4.53
C SER A 29 5.22 2.66 4.41
N GLU A 30 5.76 3.81 4.82
CA GLU A 30 5.13 5.14 4.65
C GLU A 30 5.93 6.07 3.73
N ASP A 31 7.00 5.55 3.13
CA ASP A 31 8.02 6.30 2.39
C ASP A 31 8.34 5.65 1.03
N GLY A 32 7.33 5.04 0.40
CA GLY A 32 7.47 4.44 -0.93
C GLY A 32 8.34 3.17 -0.95
N GLY A 33 8.62 2.58 0.22
CA GLY A 33 9.36 1.34 0.37
C GLY A 33 10.82 1.51 0.80
N GLU A 34 11.24 2.71 1.20
CA GLU A 34 12.59 2.95 1.72
C GLU A 34 12.78 2.32 3.11
N SER A 35 11.78 2.43 3.98
CA SER A 35 11.75 1.79 5.29
C SER A 35 10.44 1.02 5.52
N TRP A 36 10.53 -0.03 6.34
CA TRP A 36 9.44 -0.96 6.59
C TRP A 36 9.33 -1.28 8.06
N PHE A 37 8.11 -1.36 8.57
CA PHE A 37 7.81 -1.85 9.90
C PHE A 37 6.74 -2.94 9.84
N ARG A 38 6.81 -3.87 10.78
CA ARG A 38 5.85 -4.97 10.89
C ARG A 38 4.58 -4.46 11.58
N LEU A 39 3.43 -4.70 10.96
CA LEU A 39 2.14 -4.55 11.65
C LEU A 39 2.01 -5.68 12.68
N GLY A 40 1.46 -5.36 13.86
CA GLY A 40 1.40 -6.24 15.03
C GLY A 40 0.46 -7.47 14.89
N VAL A 41 0.11 -7.86 13.67
CA VAL A 41 -0.80 -8.97 13.39
C VAL A 41 0.01 -10.16 12.89
N GLU A 42 -0.10 -11.26 13.62
CA GLU A 42 0.38 -12.57 13.19
C GLU A 42 -0.74 -13.29 12.44
N LEU A 43 -0.44 -13.73 11.22
CA LEU A 43 -1.39 -14.40 10.35
C LEU A 43 -1.03 -15.87 10.23
N GLU A 44 -2.00 -16.72 10.49
CA GLU A 44 -1.85 -18.15 10.24
C GLU A 44 -1.93 -18.44 8.73
N GLY A 45 -0.99 -19.26 8.24
CA GLY A 45 -0.93 -19.64 6.84
C GLY A 45 -0.26 -18.60 5.94
N SER A 46 -0.07 -18.95 4.68
CA SER A 46 0.57 -18.06 3.69
C SER A 46 -0.40 -16.98 3.20
N VAL A 47 0.06 -15.73 3.11
CA VAL A 47 -0.73 -14.62 2.53
C VAL A 47 -0.95 -14.85 1.03
N ASN A 48 -2.22 -14.99 0.64
CA ASN A 48 -2.65 -15.26 -0.73
C ASN A 48 -3.24 -14.03 -1.42
N GLY A 49 -3.76 -13.06 -0.67
CA GLY A 49 -4.34 -11.83 -1.20
C GLY A 49 -4.57 -10.78 -0.11
N MET A 50 -4.61 -9.50 -0.52
CA MET A 50 -4.84 -8.35 0.34
C MET A 50 -5.70 -7.33 -0.42
N ALA A 51 -6.62 -6.66 0.27
CA ALA A 51 -7.43 -5.58 -0.30
C ALA A 51 -7.83 -4.55 0.78
N ILE A 52 -7.72 -3.27 0.46
CA ILE A 52 -8.18 -2.16 1.32
C ILE A 52 -9.64 -1.86 0.97
N SER A 53 -10.47 -1.63 1.99
CA SER A 53 -11.88 -1.25 1.79
C SER A 53 -11.97 0.14 1.16
N PRO A 54 -12.70 0.31 0.05
CA PRO A 54 -12.84 1.62 -0.61
C PRO A 54 -13.73 2.60 0.18
N CYS A 55 -14.66 2.09 1.00
CA CYS A 55 -15.55 2.92 1.82
C CYS A 55 -15.00 3.18 3.23
N GLU A 56 -14.15 2.28 3.74
CA GLU A 56 -13.50 2.41 5.05
C GLU A 56 -12.00 2.14 4.91
N PRO A 57 -11.21 3.08 4.36
CA PRO A 57 -9.83 2.77 3.97
C PRO A 57 -8.85 2.67 5.14
N SER A 58 -9.34 2.71 6.39
CA SER A 58 -8.62 2.27 7.59
C SER A 58 -8.71 0.75 7.80
N HIS A 59 -9.41 0.02 6.92
CA HIS A 59 -9.58 -1.42 7.02
C HIS A 59 -9.03 -2.15 5.80
N MET A 60 -8.33 -3.24 6.07
CA MET A 60 -7.82 -4.18 5.07
C MET A 60 -8.33 -5.58 5.35
N VAL A 61 -8.69 -6.32 4.29
CA VAL A 61 -8.93 -7.75 4.35
C VAL A 61 -7.72 -8.49 3.80
N VAL A 62 -7.26 -9.49 4.53
CA VAL A 62 -6.16 -10.37 4.13
C VAL A 62 -6.67 -11.80 4.04
N GLY A 63 -6.52 -12.40 2.86
CA GLY A 63 -6.77 -13.83 2.65
C GLY A 63 -5.48 -14.62 2.85
N SER A 64 -5.49 -15.58 3.76
CA SER A 64 -4.43 -16.56 3.94
C SER A 64 -4.87 -17.96 3.51
N SER A 65 -3.96 -18.94 3.56
CA SER A 65 -4.33 -20.35 3.35
C SER A 65 -5.27 -20.91 4.43
N ASN A 66 -5.38 -20.24 5.57
CA ASN A 66 -6.11 -20.74 6.74
C ASN A 66 -7.37 -19.92 7.07
N GLY A 67 -7.63 -18.82 6.35
CA GLY A 67 -8.81 -18.00 6.57
C GLY A 67 -8.69 -16.58 6.03
N ALA A 68 -9.66 -15.74 6.39
CA ALA A 68 -9.67 -14.32 6.08
C ALA A 68 -9.57 -13.51 7.37
N TRP A 69 -8.78 -12.44 7.32
CA TRP A 69 -8.49 -11.58 8.46
C TRP A 69 -8.88 -10.15 8.14
N ARG A 70 -9.53 -9.46 9.07
CA ARG A 70 -9.75 -8.01 9.02
C ARG A 70 -8.70 -7.35 9.87
N LEU A 71 -7.94 -6.43 9.27
CA LEU A 71 -6.93 -5.63 9.95
C LEU A 71 -7.40 -4.18 9.97
N GLU A 72 -7.22 -3.54 11.13
CA GLU A 72 -7.26 -2.10 11.25
C GLU A 72 -5.86 -1.55 10.93
N LEU A 73 -5.81 -0.60 10.02
CA LEU A 73 -4.58 0.04 9.57
C LEU A 73 -4.28 1.24 10.45
N PRO A 74 -2.99 1.53 10.73
CA PRO A 74 -2.63 2.75 11.43
C PRO A 74 -3.05 3.99 10.63
N GLU A 75 -3.14 5.12 11.33
CA GLU A 75 -3.41 6.40 10.69
C GLU A 75 -2.31 6.70 9.66
N ARG A 76 -2.72 6.95 8.41
CA ARG A 76 -1.80 7.29 7.32
C ARG A 76 -1.46 8.78 7.35
N LYS A 77 -0.19 9.10 7.08
CA LYS A 77 0.21 10.48 6.83
C LYS A 77 -0.53 11.01 5.59
N PRO A 78 -1.02 12.27 5.60
CA PRO A 78 -1.59 12.89 4.42
C PRO A 78 -0.57 12.86 3.28
N TYR A 79 -1.02 12.43 2.09
CA TYR A 79 -0.15 12.41 0.92
C TYR A 79 0.43 13.80 0.66
N GLN A 80 1.74 13.93 0.79
CA GLN A 80 2.44 15.18 0.52
C GLN A 80 2.64 15.27 -0.97
N VAL A 81 1.86 16.12 -1.64
CA VAL A 81 2.05 16.27 -3.07
C VAL A 81 3.27 17.14 -3.29
N ASP A 82 4.32 16.56 -3.86
CA ASP A 82 5.43 17.35 -4.39
C ASP A 82 4.86 18.37 -5.40
N PRO A 83 4.98 19.68 -5.13
CA PRO A 83 4.52 20.72 -6.06
C PRO A 83 5.12 20.54 -7.45
N LEU A 84 6.36 20.01 -7.54
CA LEU A 84 7.05 19.77 -8.79
C LEU A 84 6.48 18.55 -9.54
N GLY A 85 6.24 17.43 -8.85
CA GLY A 85 5.60 16.23 -9.40
C GLY A 85 4.19 16.50 -9.94
N LYS A 86 3.40 17.32 -9.24
CA LYS A 86 2.11 17.83 -9.73
C LYS A 86 2.27 18.60 -11.04
N LEU A 87 3.28 19.47 -11.10
CA LEU A 87 3.58 20.27 -12.29
C LEU A 87 3.96 19.37 -13.47
N LEU A 88 4.86 18.39 -13.26
CA LEU A 88 5.31 17.44 -14.29
C LEU A 88 4.15 16.63 -14.90
N ILE A 89 3.18 16.19 -14.08
CA ILE A 89 1.97 15.52 -14.58
C ILE A 89 1.11 16.47 -15.43
N MET A 90 1.01 17.75 -15.05
CA MET A 90 0.26 18.75 -15.81
C MET A 90 0.94 19.10 -17.14
N TRP A 91 2.27 19.28 -17.15
CA TRP A 91 3.03 19.57 -18.38
C TRP A 91 3.15 18.36 -19.30
N GLY A 92 3.20 17.14 -18.77
CA GLY A 92 3.17 15.91 -19.56
C GLY A 92 1.84 15.67 -20.29
N ARG A 93 0.74 16.28 -19.82
CA ARG A 93 -0.57 16.28 -20.48
C ARG A 93 -0.77 17.43 -21.47
N MET A 94 0.05 18.49 -21.38
CA MET A 94 0.08 19.55 -22.38
C MET A 94 0.95 19.10 -23.56
N LYS A 95 0.32 18.76 -24.69
CA LYS A 95 1.03 18.79 -25.97
C LYS A 95 1.52 20.21 -26.19
N LEU A 96 2.83 20.44 -26.12
CA LEU A 96 3.42 21.72 -26.50
C LEU A 96 2.93 22.07 -27.92
N PRO A 97 2.52 23.33 -28.19
CA PRO A 97 2.25 23.75 -29.55
C PRO A 97 3.56 23.56 -30.32
N ARG A 98 3.54 22.76 -31.39
CA ARG A 98 4.66 22.72 -32.32
C ARG A 98 4.76 24.11 -32.92
N GLY A 99 5.78 24.86 -32.50
CA GLY A 99 6.05 26.20 -33.01
C GLY A 99 6.21 26.16 -34.53
N GLY A 100 5.59 27.13 -35.19
CA GLY A 100 5.90 27.57 -36.55
C GLY A 100 6.43 29.00 -36.48
#